data_AF-A0AA37TI32-F1
#
_entry.id   AF-A0AA37TI32-F1
#
_cell.length_a   1.000
_cell.length_b   1.000
_cell.length_c   1.000
_cell.angle_alpha   90.00
_cell.angle_beta   90.00
_cell.angle_gamma   90.00
#
_symmetry.space_group_name_H-M   'P 1'
#
loop_
_entity.id
_entity.type
_entity.pdbx_description
1 polymer ?
#
loop_
_entity_poly.entity_id
_entity_poly.type
_entity_poly.pdbx_seq_one_letter_code
_entity_poly.pdbx_strand_id
1 'polypeptide(L)'
;MSDSQDGEKVGPGHPPRKYRFTKGKSGDPRGRPRGSLNRETIRNLCYAELFERTLAISVGGGRKQISIVRALIRVWVQQGLNKDAAVIEKIFSYAARIAADAPEIRIAVDRAQDDDAILRRFTDALNRRSRGTQGQDSQEPPGPDQTGGSDD
;
A
#
# COMPACT_ATOMS: atom_id res chain seq x y z
N MET A 1 13.54 -13.98 74.27
CA MET A 1 13.35 -12.68 73.58
C MET A 1 11.85 -12.47 73.46
N SER A 2 11.36 -11.37 74.03
CA SER A 2 9.95 -11.08 74.31
C SER A 2 9.10 -10.97 73.04
N ASP A 3 8.08 -11.82 72.94
CA ASP A 3 7.05 -11.79 71.90
C ASP A 3 6.00 -10.75 72.29
N SER A 4 6.16 -9.51 71.81
CA SER A 4 5.22 -8.43 72.07
C SER A 4 4.01 -8.56 71.12
N GLN A 5 2.92 -9.09 71.65
CA GLN A 5 1.60 -9.08 71.02
C GLN A 5 1.04 -7.65 70.94
N ASP A 6 1.40 -6.91 69.89
CA ASP A 6 0.72 -5.66 69.54
C ASP A 6 -0.64 -5.98 68.89
N GLY A 7 -1.67 -6.09 69.73
CA GLY A 7 -3.07 -6.15 69.33
C GLY A 7 -3.54 -4.83 68.71
N GLU A 8 -3.19 -4.59 67.45
CA GLU A 8 -3.62 -3.42 66.68
C GLU A 8 -5.16 -3.39 66.59
N LYS A 9 -5.79 -2.32 67.12
CA LYS A 9 -7.26 -2.15 67.18
C LYS A 9 -7.87 -2.25 65.78
N VAL A 10 -8.58 -3.35 65.52
CA VAL A 10 -9.43 -3.49 64.34
C VAL A 10 -10.71 -2.67 64.56
N GLY A 11 -11.05 -1.80 63.62
CA GLY A 11 -12.21 -0.90 63.74
C GLY A 11 -12.50 -0.16 62.42
N PRO A 12 -13.51 0.73 62.40
CA PRO A 12 -13.81 1.54 61.22
C PRO A 12 -12.57 2.30 60.74
N GLY A 13 -12.16 2.11 59.48
CA GLY A 13 -10.94 2.71 58.91
C GLY A 13 -9.62 1.99 59.24
N HIS A 14 -9.64 0.95 60.08
CA HIS A 14 -8.47 0.15 60.47
C HIS A 14 -8.65 -1.33 60.11
N PRO A 15 -8.49 -1.69 58.81
CA PRO A 15 -8.62 -3.07 58.37
C PRO A 15 -7.48 -3.96 58.92
N PRO A 16 -7.75 -5.24 59.23
CA PRO A 16 -6.76 -6.16 59.80
C PRO A 16 -5.52 -6.32 58.91
N ARG A 17 -4.31 -6.36 59.50
CA ARG A 17 -3.04 -6.41 58.75
C ARG A 17 -2.97 -7.55 57.73
N LYS A 18 -3.50 -8.72 58.10
CA LYS A 18 -3.50 -9.94 57.27
C LYS A 18 -4.26 -9.81 55.95
N TYR A 19 -5.19 -8.85 55.84
CA TYR A 19 -5.98 -8.61 54.63
C TYR A 19 -5.60 -7.31 53.91
N ARG A 20 -4.66 -6.52 54.45
CA ARG A 20 -4.18 -5.31 53.78
C ARG A 20 -3.33 -5.69 52.58
N PHE A 21 -3.52 -5.00 51.46
CA PHE A 21 -2.60 -5.10 50.33
C PHE A 21 -1.19 -4.71 50.76
N THR A 22 -0.20 -5.48 50.32
CA THR A 22 1.21 -5.20 50.62
C THR A 22 1.73 -4.16 49.64
N LYS A 23 2.38 -3.12 50.16
CA LYS A 23 2.97 -2.06 49.34
C LYS A 23 3.95 -2.67 48.32
N GLY A 24 3.74 -2.38 47.04
CA GLY A 24 4.59 -2.85 45.94
C GLY A 24 4.21 -4.19 45.33
N LYS A 25 3.21 -4.91 45.87
CA LYS A 25 2.65 -6.12 45.23
C LYS A 25 1.28 -5.80 44.64
N SER A 26 1.00 -6.30 43.43
CA SER A 26 -0.33 -6.22 42.84
C SER A 26 -1.33 -6.99 43.70
N GLY A 27 -2.53 -6.43 43.88
CA GLY A 27 -3.64 -7.12 44.55
C GLY A 27 -4.20 -8.29 43.74
N ASP A 28 -3.96 -8.28 42.42
CA ASP A 28 -4.24 -9.40 41.52
C ASP A 28 -2.96 -9.82 40.80
N PRO A 29 -2.32 -10.93 41.21
CA PRO A 29 -1.15 -11.48 40.53
C PRO A 29 -1.43 -12.00 39.12
N ARG A 30 -2.69 -12.32 38.79
CA ARG A 30 -3.13 -12.76 37.46
C ARG A 30 -3.49 -11.58 36.54
N GLY A 31 -3.56 -10.38 37.09
CA GLY A 31 -3.78 -9.16 36.33
C GLY A 31 -2.63 -8.85 35.37
N ARG A 32 -2.84 -7.84 34.51
CA ARG A 32 -1.84 -7.46 33.51
C ARG A 32 -0.51 -7.10 34.18
N PRO A 33 0.61 -7.77 33.86
CA PRO A 33 1.87 -7.54 34.53
C PRO A 33 2.37 -6.12 34.31
N ARG A 34 2.92 -5.53 35.37
CA ARG A 34 3.47 -4.17 35.34
C ARG A 34 4.62 -4.12 34.31
N GLY A 35 4.54 -3.19 33.36
CA GLY A 35 5.53 -3.04 32.30
C GLY A 35 5.23 -3.81 31.01
N SER A 36 4.10 -4.53 30.91
CA SER A 36 3.70 -5.12 29.64
C SER A 36 3.48 -4.01 28.59
N LEU A 37 4.18 -4.10 27.46
CA LEU A 37 4.01 -3.18 26.36
C LEU A 37 2.59 -3.33 25.80
N ASN A 38 1.93 -2.22 25.50
CA ASN A 38 0.69 -2.26 24.75
C ASN A 38 1.01 -2.35 23.23
N ARG A 39 0.02 -2.71 22.41
CA ARG A 39 0.19 -2.85 20.96
C ARG A 39 0.71 -1.57 20.32
N GLU A 40 0.29 -0.41 20.81
CA GLU A 40 0.71 0.89 20.30
C GLU A 40 2.17 1.21 20.64
N THR A 41 2.65 0.86 21.83
CA THR A 41 4.05 0.98 22.22
C THR A 41 4.92 0.10 21.31
N ILE A 42 4.49 -1.14 21.04
CA ILE A 42 5.21 -2.03 20.12
C ILE A 42 5.21 -1.43 18.71
N ARG A 43 4.07 -0.94 18.21
CA ARG A 43 3.99 -0.29 16.89
C ARG A 43 4.96 0.88 16.79
N ASN A 44 4.98 1.76 17.79
CA ASN A 44 5.84 2.94 17.78
C ASN A 44 7.33 2.56 17.88
N LEU A 45 7.69 1.55 18.67
CA LEU A 45 9.06 1.02 18.72
C LEU A 45 9.46 0.42 17.37
N CYS A 46 8.60 -0.40 16.75
CA CYS A 46 8.83 -0.91 15.42
C CYS A 46 9.01 0.23 14.42
N TYR A 47 8.18 1.27 14.48
CA TYR A 47 8.28 2.41 13.58
C TYR A 47 9.63 3.12 13.72
N ALA A 48 10.03 3.45 14.96
CA ALA A 48 11.30 4.10 15.23
C ALA A 48 12.50 3.25 14.76
N GLU A 49 12.49 1.95 15.04
CA GLU A 49 13.58 1.06 14.63
C GLU A 49 13.65 0.93 13.10
N LEU A 50 12.51 0.77 12.44
CA LEU A 50 12.45 0.42 11.03
C LEU A 50 12.60 1.64 10.10
N PHE A 51 12.00 2.77 10.46
CA PHE A 51 11.90 3.94 9.60
C PHE A 51 12.83 5.09 10.01
N GLU A 52 13.06 5.31 11.30
CA GLU A 52 13.89 6.42 11.78
C GLU A 52 15.38 6.07 11.82
N ARG A 53 15.71 4.82 12.19
CA ARG A 53 17.12 4.39 12.23
C ARG A 53 17.66 4.08 10.84
N THR A 54 18.94 4.41 10.66
CA THR A 54 19.69 4.16 9.44
C THR A 54 20.90 3.28 9.69
N LEU A 55 21.25 2.45 8.71
CA LEU A 55 22.45 1.63 8.69
C LEU A 55 23.30 1.91 7.45
N ALA A 56 24.62 1.71 7.61
CA ALA A 56 25.59 1.96 6.56
C ALA A 56 25.78 0.70 5.72
N ILE A 57 25.35 0.73 4.46
CA ILE A 57 25.60 -0.32 3.47
C ILE A 57 26.56 0.15 2.39
N SER A 58 27.36 -0.79 1.88
CA SER A 58 28.19 -0.57 0.70
C SER A 58 27.36 -0.76 -0.56
N VAL A 59 27.33 0.23 -1.45
CA VAL A 59 26.63 0.19 -2.73
C VAL A 59 27.58 0.73 -3.79
N GLY A 60 28.03 -0.13 -4.72
CA GLY A 60 28.87 0.28 -5.84
C GLY A 60 30.20 0.94 -5.44
N GLY A 61 30.85 0.44 -4.39
CA GLY A 61 32.15 0.95 -3.92
C GLY A 61 32.08 2.13 -2.93
N GLY A 62 30.90 2.69 -2.66
CA GLY A 62 30.70 3.74 -1.65
C GLY A 62 29.80 3.29 -0.50
N ARG A 63 30.04 3.81 0.72
CA ARG A 63 29.15 3.59 1.87
C ARG A 63 28.03 4.62 1.86
N LYS A 64 26.78 4.16 1.94
CA LYS A 64 25.58 5.02 2.06
C LYS A 64 24.77 4.64 3.29
N GLN A 65 24.27 5.66 4.00
CA GLN A 65 23.29 5.48 5.06
C GLN A 65 21.90 5.34 4.45
N ILE A 66 21.19 4.27 4.79
CA ILE A 66 19.78 4.10 4.43
C ILE A 66 18.99 3.56 5.62
N SER A 67 17.67 3.77 5.65
CA SER A 67 16.83 3.20 6.70
C SER A 67 16.81 1.67 6.67
N ILE A 68 16.55 1.06 7.83
CA ILE A 68 16.50 -0.40 7.98
C ILE A 68 15.47 -1.01 7.01
N VAL A 69 14.27 -0.43 6.92
CA VAL A 69 13.23 -0.90 5.99
C VAL A 69 13.71 -0.89 4.55
N ARG A 70 14.36 0.20 4.12
CA ARG A 70 14.86 0.29 2.75
C ARG A 70 15.93 -0.76 2.48
N ALA A 71 16.76 -1.09 3.46
CA ALA A 71 17.77 -2.14 3.33
C ALA A 71 17.10 -3.52 3.18
N LEU A 72 16.12 -3.82 4.02
CA LEU A 72 15.37 -5.08 3.98
C LEU A 72 14.64 -5.28 2.63
N ILE A 73 14.00 -4.23 2.12
CA ILE A 73 13.33 -4.27 0.80
C ILE A 73 14.34 -4.61 -0.30
N ARG A 74 15.54 -4.03 -0.27
CA ARG A 74 16.58 -4.35 -1.27
C ARG A 74 17.00 -5.82 -1.23
N VAL A 75 17.16 -6.38 -0.03
CA VAL A 75 17.48 -7.80 0.16
C VAL A 75 16.37 -8.68 -0.40
N TRP A 76 15.09 -8.36 -0.11
CA TRP A 76 13.95 -9.10 -0.66
C TRP A 76 13.89 -9.03 -2.18
N VAL A 77 14.08 -7.85 -2.76
CA VAL A 77 14.12 -7.70 -4.23
C VAL A 77 15.25 -8.54 -4.81
N GLN A 78 16.44 -8.52 -4.22
CA GLN A 78 17.56 -9.34 -4.67
C GLN A 78 17.27 -10.85 -4.58
N GLN A 79 16.62 -11.31 -3.51
CA GLN A 79 16.18 -12.71 -3.37
C GLN A 79 15.14 -13.10 -4.43
N GLY A 80 14.15 -12.22 -4.67
CA GLY A 80 13.15 -12.44 -5.73
C GLY A 80 13.78 -12.50 -7.13
N LEU A 81 14.74 -11.61 -7.42
CA LEU A 81 15.50 -11.64 -8.68
C LEU A 81 16.33 -12.93 -8.84
N ASN A 82 16.70 -13.56 -7.74
CA ASN A 82 17.32 -14.89 -7.72
C ASN A 82 16.31 -16.05 -7.87
N LYS A 83 15.08 -15.76 -8.34
CA LYS A 83 14.02 -16.74 -8.67
C LYS A 83 13.40 -17.46 -7.48
N ASP A 84 13.43 -16.87 -6.28
CA ASP A 84 12.63 -17.37 -5.15
C ASP A 84 11.15 -17.02 -5.34
N ALA A 85 10.35 -18.00 -5.73
CA ALA A 85 8.92 -17.83 -6.01
C ALA A 85 8.12 -17.31 -4.79
N ALA A 86 8.47 -17.75 -3.57
CA ALA A 86 7.78 -17.33 -2.36
C ALA A 86 8.06 -15.86 -2.02
N VAL A 87 9.28 -15.38 -2.30
CA VAL A 87 9.63 -13.96 -2.13
C VAL A 87 8.95 -13.11 -3.21
N ILE A 88 8.94 -13.57 -4.46
CA ILE A 88 8.25 -12.90 -5.56
C ILE A 88 6.75 -12.72 -5.23
N GLU A 89 6.08 -13.79 -4.79
CA GLU A 89 4.67 -13.75 -4.40
C GLU A 89 4.44 -12.74 -3.27
N LYS A 90 5.28 -12.75 -2.23
CA LYS A 90 5.19 -11.79 -1.11
C LYS A 90 5.32 -10.35 -1.59
N ILE A 91 6.29 -10.05 -2.46
CA ILE A 91 6.50 -8.70 -3.02
C ILE A 91 5.25 -8.24 -3.77
N PHE A 92 4.69 -9.08 -4.66
CA PHE A 92 3.48 -8.74 -5.41
C PHE A 92 2.25 -8.59 -4.49
N SER A 93 2.09 -9.45 -3.49
CA SER A 93 0.99 -9.34 -2.53
C SER A 93 1.04 -8.01 -1.77
N TYR A 94 2.23 -7.57 -1.38
CA TYR A 94 2.43 -6.32 -0.66
C TYR A 94 2.18 -5.11 -1.58
N ALA A 95 2.67 -5.17 -2.82
CA ALA A 95 2.43 -4.13 -3.82
C ALA A 95 0.93 -3.98 -4.14
N ALA A 96 0.20 -5.10 -4.28
CA ALA A 96 -1.24 -5.08 -4.51
C ALA A 96 -2.02 -4.45 -3.34
N ARG A 97 -1.63 -4.75 -2.09
CA ARG A 97 -2.25 -4.14 -0.90
C ARG A 97 -2.02 -2.64 -0.83
N ILE A 98 -0.78 -2.19 -1.10
CA ILE A 98 -0.48 -0.75 -1.16
C ILE A 98 -1.28 -0.08 -2.28
N ALA A 99 -1.39 -0.71 -3.45
CA ALA A 99 -2.14 -0.16 -4.57
C ALA A 99 -3.65 -0.05 -4.26
N ALA A 100 -4.20 -1.00 -3.49
CA ALA A 100 -5.60 -0.97 -3.06
C ALA A 100 -5.87 0.12 -2.00
N ASP A 101 -4.91 0.36 -1.11
CA ASP A 101 -5.00 1.38 -0.06
C ASP A 101 -4.51 2.77 -0.51
N ALA A 102 -3.96 2.87 -1.72
CA ALA A 102 -3.52 4.15 -2.26
C ALA A 102 -4.73 5.05 -2.46
N PRO A 103 -4.74 6.29 -1.92
CA PRO A 103 -5.75 7.25 -2.31
C PRO A 103 -5.65 7.41 -3.83
N GLU A 104 -6.79 7.48 -4.53
CA GLU A 104 -6.83 7.89 -5.93
C GLU A 104 -6.01 9.18 -6.01
N ILE A 105 -4.78 9.08 -6.54
CA ILE A 105 -3.99 10.25 -6.86
C ILE A 105 -4.73 10.84 -8.05
N ARG A 106 -5.71 11.71 -7.76
CA ARG A 106 -6.17 12.69 -8.72
C ARG A 106 -4.98 13.58 -8.95
N ILE A 107 -4.14 13.19 -9.90
CA ILE A 107 -3.31 14.13 -10.62
C ILE A 107 -4.36 15.11 -11.16
N ALA A 108 -4.45 16.29 -10.55
CA ALA A 108 -5.08 17.42 -11.19
C ALA A 108 -4.24 17.64 -12.43
N VAL A 109 -4.63 16.98 -13.53
CA VAL A 109 -4.17 17.36 -14.85
C VAL A 109 -4.72 18.77 -14.96
N ASP A 110 -3.84 19.75 -14.74
CA ASP A 110 -4.11 21.12 -15.10
C ASP A 110 -4.34 21.09 -16.60
N ARG A 111 -5.61 20.90 -16.98
CA ARG A 111 -6.04 20.78 -18.35
C ARG A 111 -5.88 22.18 -18.93
N ALA A 112 -4.68 22.48 -19.40
CA ALA A 112 -4.42 23.71 -20.12
C ALA A 112 -5.47 23.79 -21.24
N GLN A 113 -6.11 24.94 -21.41
CA GLN A 113 -7.17 25.14 -22.42
C GLN A 113 -6.71 24.74 -23.84
N ASP A 114 -5.39 24.69 -24.06
CA ASP A 114 -4.77 24.26 -25.30
C ASP A 114 -4.88 22.74 -25.57
N ASP A 115 -5.00 21.89 -24.54
CA ASP A 115 -5.11 20.44 -24.70
C ASP A 115 -6.43 20.06 -25.40
N ASP A 116 -7.52 20.76 -25.08
CA ASP A 116 -8.80 20.54 -25.75
C ASP A 116 -8.75 20.95 -27.22
N ALA A 117 -7.97 21.98 -27.56
CA ALA A 117 -7.76 22.38 -28.95
C ALA A 117 -6.94 21.32 -29.72
N ILE A 118 -5.93 20.72 -29.08
CA ILE A 118 -5.13 19.62 -29.66
C ILE A 118 -6.00 18.38 -29.90
N LEU A 119 -6.82 17.99 -28.92
CA LEU A 119 -7.71 16.83 -29.02
C LEU A 119 -8.80 17.02 -30.09
N ARG A 120 -9.35 18.24 -30.21
CA ARG A 120 -10.31 18.59 -31.28
C ARG A 120 -9.67 18.50 -32.67
N ARG A 121 -8.46 19.06 -32.84
CA ARG A 121 -7.73 18.96 -34.11
C ARG A 121 -7.42 17.52 -34.49
N PHE A 122 -7.04 16.68 -33.52
CA PHE A 122 -6.75 15.27 -33.74
C PHE A 122 -8.00 14.47 -34.15
N THR A 123 -9.11 14.67 -33.43
CA THR A 123 -10.38 14.00 -33.73
C THR A 123 -10.96 14.43 -35.09
N ASP A 124 -10.87 15.72 -35.43
CA ASP A 124 -11.26 16.22 -36.75
C ASP A 124 -10.40 15.63 -37.88
N ALA A 125 -9.09 15.50 -37.68
CA ALA A 125 -8.20 14.89 -38.66
C ALA A 125 -8.51 13.40 -38.89
N LEU A 126 -8.81 12.64 -37.82
CA LEU A 126 -9.24 11.24 -37.93
C LEU A 126 -10.58 11.10 -38.66
N ASN A 127 -11.53 12.00 -38.37
CA ASN A 127 -12.85 12.00 -39.02
C ASN A 127 -12.79 12.41 -40.50
N ARG A 128 -11.80 13.21 -40.90
CA ARG A 128 -11.53 13.54 -42.31
C ARG A 128 -10.86 12.38 -43.03
N ARG A 129 -9.91 11.71 -42.37
CA ARG A 129 -9.21 10.55 -42.93
C ARG A 129 -10.16 9.37 -43.17
N SER A 130 -11.05 9.08 -42.22
CA SER A 130 -12.06 8.02 -42.35
C SER A 130 -13.12 8.31 -43.42
N ARG A 131 -13.51 9.57 -43.60
CA ARG A 131 -14.44 9.98 -44.67
C ARG A 131 -13.81 9.95 -46.07
N GLY A 132 -12.49 10.09 -46.18
CA GLY A 132 -11.78 9.98 -47.45
C GLY A 132 -11.69 8.55 -48.02
N THR A 133 -12.06 7.52 -47.25
CA THR A 133 -11.92 6.11 -47.65
C THR A 133 -13.23 5.46 -48.14
N GLN A 134 -14.37 6.17 -48.10
CA GLN A 134 -15.68 5.64 -48.53
C GLN A 134 -16.23 6.27 -49.83
N GLY A 135 -15.40 6.99 -50.60
CA GLY A 135 -15.86 7.79 -51.74
C GLY A 135 -15.48 7.31 -53.15
N GLN A 136 -14.93 6.11 -53.32
CA GLN A 136 -14.59 5.56 -54.64
C GLN A 136 -14.75 4.03 -54.66
N ASP A 137 -15.97 3.53 -54.78
CA ASP A 137 -16.24 2.22 -55.39
C ASP A 137 -17.74 2.08 -55.63
N SER A 138 -18.24 2.64 -56.73
CA SER A 138 -19.53 2.31 -57.36
C SER A 138 -19.69 3.12 -58.65
N GLN A 139 -19.13 2.63 -59.76
CA GLN A 139 -19.75 2.74 -61.10
C GLN A 139 -18.97 1.86 -62.09
N GLU A 140 -19.50 0.64 -62.26
CA GLU A 140 -19.13 -0.35 -63.27
C GLU A 140 -19.66 0.08 -64.66
N PRO A 141 -18.95 -0.20 -65.77
CA PRO A 141 -19.25 0.39 -67.08
C PRO A 141 -20.49 -0.24 -67.77
N PRO A 142 -21.11 0.45 -68.75
CA PRO A 142 -22.34 -0.01 -69.39
C PRO A 142 -22.09 -1.23 -70.29
N GLY A 143 -22.91 -2.28 -70.10
CA GLY A 143 -22.89 -3.51 -70.90
C GLY A 143 -23.41 -3.30 -72.33
N PRO A 144 -23.05 -4.19 -73.27
CA PRO A 144 -23.20 -3.93 -74.69
C PRO A 144 -24.63 -4.12 -75.19
N ASP A 145 -24.93 -3.27 -76.17
CA ASP A 145 -26.07 -3.19 -77.07
C ASP A 145 -26.53 -4.58 -77.58
N GLN A 146 -27.81 -4.91 -77.38
CA GLN A 146 -28.47 -6.01 -78.09
C GLN A 146 -29.49 -5.42 -79.06
N THR A 147 -29.07 -5.34 -80.32
CA THR A 147 -29.94 -5.16 -81.47
C THR A 147 -30.30 -6.54 -82.05
N GLY A 148 -31.59 -6.79 -82.27
CA GLY A 148 -32.07 -7.65 -83.37
C GLY A 148 -32.92 -8.89 -83.02
N GLY A 149 -34.11 -8.95 -83.65
CA GLY A 149 -34.83 -10.19 -84.04
C GLY A 149 -36.16 -10.41 -83.32
N SER A 150 -37.29 -9.85 -83.76
CA SER A 150 -38.20 -10.26 -84.86
C SER A 150 -39.19 -11.38 -84.47
N ASP A 151 -40.45 -10.95 -84.36
CA ASP A 151 -41.74 -11.60 -84.64
C ASP A 151 -41.79 -13.12 -84.93
N ASP A 152 -42.57 -13.83 -84.12
CA ASP A 152 -43.70 -14.70 -84.54
C ASP A 152 -44.61 -15.05 -83.34
#